data_AF-A0A955SHE3-F1
#
_entry.id   AF-A0A955SHE3-F1
#
_cell.length_a   1.000
_cell.length_b   1.000
_cell.length_c   1.000
_cell.angle_alpha   90.00
_cell.angle_beta   90.00
_cell.angle_gamma   90.00
#
_symmetry.space_group_name_H-M   'P 1'
#
loop_
_entity.id
_entity.type
_entity.pdbx_description
1 polymer ?
#
loop_
_entity_poly.entity_id
_entity_poly.type
_entity_poly.pdbx_seq_one_letter_code
_entity_poly.pdbx_strand_id
1 'polypeptide(L)'
;MWNQWRNWAERYATSFFQSAEWAETLIRHYPFYHPEPIHSENYFLPLIRHKRWGWISDSLYGMPLMSTGGLLAADGDREEGWRRTLAILARKQVGTTVLSLPTATGPVTPPDGFQSLEESTHLIDLRPGWDSVYSGFKKSCKEAIRRAGRLGVEVQREENPEGVEAHWSLITGEFEKWRPNPPITREFI
;
A
#
# COMPACT_ATOMS: atom_id res chain seq x y z
N MET A 1 17.08 -1.93 12.66
CA MET A 1 15.89 -1.38 11.98
C MET A 1 15.22 -2.40 11.08
N TRP A 2 15.86 -2.89 10.00
CA TRP A 2 15.22 -3.85 9.08
C TRP A 2 14.68 -5.13 9.75
N ASN A 3 15.48 -5.78 10.60
CA ASN A 3 15.01 -6.96 11.33
C ASN A 3 13.82 -6.65 12.26
N GLN A 4 13.79 -5.45 12.85
CA GLN A 4 12.65 -5.04 13.67
C GLN A 4 11.41 -4.84 12.80
N TRP A 5 11.54 -4.15 11.66
CA TRP A 5 10.44 -3.96 10.72
C TRP A 5 9.91 -5.31 10.24
N ARG A 6 10.77 -6.22 9.78
CA ARG A 6 10.39 -7.58 9.38
C ARG A 6 9.60 -8.31 10.46
N ASN A 7 10.11 -8.33 11.69
CA ASN A 7 9.43 -8.98 12.82
C ASN A 7 8.05 -8.39 13.11
N TRP A 8 7.89 -7.07 12.97
CA TRP A 8 6.59 -6.40 13.15
C TRP A 8 5.64 -6.71 11.99
N ALA A 9 6.13 -6.63 10.76
CA ALA A 9 5.32 -6.89 9.57
C ALA A 9 4.85 -8.34 9.53
N GLU A 10 5.72 -9.31 9.83
CA GLU A 10 5.37 -10.73 9.87
C GLU A 10 4.21 -11.03 10.85
N ARG A 11 4.16 -10.30 11.97
CA ARG A 11 3.17 -10.54 13.02
C ARG A 11 1.88 -9.74 12.85
N TYR A 12 1.99 -8.51 12.35
CA TYR A 12 0.91 -7.53 12.49
C TYR A 12 0.54 -6.82 11.17
N ALA A 13 1.26 -7.08 10.07
CA ALA A 13 0.90 -6.48 8.79
C ALA A 13 -0.44 -7.02 8.29
N THR A 14 -1.23 -6.11 7.75
CA THR A 14 -2.50 -6.43 7.06
C THR A 14 -2.34 -6.40 5.54
N SER A 15 -1.17 -5.98 5.05
CA SER A 15 -0.86 -5.86 3.63
C SER A 15 0.64 -6.09 3.40
N PHE A 16 0.98 -6.70 2.26
CA PHE A 16 2.38 -6.85 1.81
C PHE A 16 3.11 -5.51 1.78
N PHE A 17 2.41 -4.42 1.51
CA PHE A 17 3.00 -3.09 1.41
C PHE A 17 3.51 -2.51 2.74
N GLN A 18 3.20 -3.15 3.86
CA GLN A 18 3.76 -2.82 5.18
C GLN A 18 5.05 -3.59 5.46
N SER A 19 5.52 -4.44 4.54
CA SER A 19 6.73 -5.26 4.69
C SER A 19 8.01 -4.44 4.55
N ALA A 20 9.09 -4.96 5.13
CA ALA A 20 10.43 -4.39 4.94
C ALA A 20 10.91 -4.62 3.50
N GLU A 21 10.51 -5.73 2.89
CA GLU A 21 10.86 -6.14 1.53
C GLU A 21 10.34 -5.11 0.52
N TRP A 22 9.10 -4.64 0.69
CA TRP A 22 8.54 -3.58 -0.14
C TRP A 22 9.34 -2.27 -0.02
N ALA A 23 9.72 -1.87 1.20
CA ALA A 23 10.55 -0.70 1.44
C ALA A 23 11.93 -0.83 0.79
N GLU A 24 12.59 -1.98 0.95
CA GLU A 24 13.89 -2.24 0.34
C GLU A 24 13.85 -2.18 -1.18
N THR A 25 12.81 -2.73 -1.81
CA THR A 25 12.58 -2.62 -3.26
C THR A 25 12.43 -1.17 -3.70
N LEU A 26 11.63 -0.38 -2.99
CA LEU A 26 11.41 1.03 -3.29
C LEU A 26 12.70 1.86 -3.18
N ILE A 27 13.46 1.68 -2.09
CA ILE A 27 14.71 2.41 -1.85
C ILE A 27 15.79 2.02 -2.86
N ARG A 28 15.84 0.74 -3.27
CA ARG A 28 16.77 0.26 -4.30
C ARG A 28 16.54 0.96 -5.64
N HIS A 29 15.29 1.21 -6.02
CA HIS A 29 14.92 1.87 -7.27
C HIS A 29 14.97 3.41 -7.19
N TYR A 30 14.68 3.96 -6.01
CA TYR A 30 14.61 5.39 -5.80
C TYR A 30 15.53 5.81 -4.64
N PRO A 31 16.80 6.15 -4.93
CA PRO A 31 17.83 6.35 -3.88
C PRO A 31 17.61 7.59 -2.99
N PHE A 32 16.68 8.47 -3.34
CA PHE A 32 16.27 9.62 -2.52
C PHE A 32 15.31 9.25 -1.38
N TYR A 33 14.90 7.98 -1.33
CA TYR A 33 14.07 7.44 -0.27
C TYR A 33 14.92 6.73 0.78
N HIS A 34 14.56 6.91 2.05
CA HIS A 34 15.22 6.31 3.20
C HIS A 34 14.19 5.77 4.18
N PRO A 35 14.44 4.62 4.81
CA PRO A 35 13.55 4.10 5.84
C PRO A 35 13.61 4.98 7.08
N GLU A 36 12.45 5.41 7.57
CA GLU A 36 12.35 6.17 8.83
C GLU A 36 11.14 5.74 9.68
N PRO A 37 10.99 4.43 9.99
CA PRO A 37 9.85 3.94 10.74
C PRO A 37 9.79 4.55 12.15
N ILE A 38 8.58 4.71 12.68
CA ILE A 38 8.38 5.08 14.08
C ILE A 38 8.03 3.84 14.87
N HIS A 39 8.72 3.65 15.99
CA HIS A 39 8.44 2.59 16.95
C HIS A 39 8.13 3.21 18.31
N SER A 40 7.02 2.82 18.91
CA SER A 40 6.56 3.30 20.21
C SER A 40 5.87 2.16 20.94
N GLU A 41 6.59 1.53 21.89
CA GLU A 41 6.08 0.43 22.70
C GLU A 41 5.40 -0.68 21.86
N ASN A 42 4.08 -0.70 21.84
CA ASN A 42 3.23 -1.69 21.17
C ASN A 42 2.81 -1.27 19.74
N TYR A 43 3.47 -0.26 19.18
CA TYR A 43 3.12 0.33 17.90
C TYR A 43 4.33 0.51 17.00
N PHE A 44 4.16 0.17 15.72
CA PHE A 44 5.15 0.38 14.68
C PHE A 44 4.47 1.01 13.47
N LEU A 45 4.95 2.17 13.04
CA LEU A 45 4.48 2.87 11.85
C LEU A 45 5.55 2.78 10.76
N PRO A 46 5.34 1.94 9.74
CA PRO A 46 6.17 1.89 8.54
C PRO A 46 6.21 3.24 7.82
N LEU A 47 7.39 3.85 7.71
CA LEU A 47 7.58 5.14 7.04
C LEU A 47 8.82 5.14 6.16
N ILE A 48 8.71 5.87 5.05
CA ILE A 48 9.84 6.21 4.21
C ILE A 48 9.94 7.74 4.12
N ARG A 49 11.14 8.26 4.29
CA ARG A 49 11.48 9.65 4.07
C ARG A 49 11.98 9.84 2.65
N HIS A 50 11.46 10.83 1.95
CA HIS A 50 11.99 11.32 0.69
C HIS A 50 12.64 12.68 0.93
N LYS A 51 13.87 12.86 0.44
CA LYS A 51 14.58 14.14 0.55
C LYS A 51 15.31 14.45 -0.75
N ARG A 52 14.94 15.55 -1.42
CA ARG A 52 15.49 15.91 -2.73
C ARG A 52 16.27 17.24 -2.74
N TRP A 53 15.69 18.32 -2.25
CA TRP A 53 16.21 19.70 -2.19
C TRP A 53 15.66 20.52 -1.01
N GLY A 54 16.45 20.70 0.05
CA GLY A 54 16.06 21.53 1.21
C GLY A 54 14.83 21.00 1.97
N TRP A 55 14.34 21.79 2.92
CA TRP A 55 13.27 21.38 3.86
C TRP A 55 11.89 21.21 3.20
N ILE A 56 11.61 21.94 2.10
CA ILE A 56 10.32 21.87 1.37
C ILE A 56 10.15 20.50 0.67
N SER A 57 11.26 19.88 0.27
CA SER A 57 11.26 18.56 -0.38
C SER A 57 11.37 17.38 0.58
N ASP A 58 11.36 17.67 1.89
CA ASP A 58 11.56 16.68 2.93
C ASP A 58 10.20 16.13 3.37
N SER A 59 9.88 14.93 2.91
CA SER A 59 8.57 14.33 3.08
C SER A 59 8.65 12.99 3.77
N LEU A 60 7.73 12.72 4.70
CA LEU A 60 7.51 11.39 5.26
C LEU A 60 6.25 10.77 4.64
N TYR A 61 6.37 9.55 4.16
CA TYR A 61 5.28 8.78 3.59
C TYR A 61 5.02 7.53 4.42
N GLY A 62 3.76 7.34 4.81
CA GLY A 62 3.21 6.05 5.22
C GLY A 62 3.44 5.03 4.12
N MET A 63 3.84 3.82 4.50
CA MET A 63 3.94 2.73 3.53
C MET A 63 2.62 1.98 3.43
N PRO A 64 2.17 1.65 2.21
CA PRO A 64 2.69 2.08 0.91
C PRO A 64 2.39 3.56 0.59
N LEU A 65 3.23 4.16 -0.26
CA LEU A 65 2.86 5.36 -1.02
C LEU A 65 1.50 5.16 -1.69
N MET A 66 0.54 6.04 -1.37
CA MET A 66 -0.79 6.09 -1.99
C MET A 66 -1.63 4.81 -1.85
N SER A 67 -1.39 3.98 -0.83
CA SER A 67 -2.22 2.80 -0.57
C SER A 67 -2.29 2.49 0.93
N THR A 68 -3.10 1.54 1.32
CA THR A 68 -3.42 1.26 2.73
C THR A 68 -2.28 0.49 3.40
N GLY A 69 -1.69 1.06 4.45
CA GLY A 69 -0.66 0.36 5.22
C GLY A 69 -0.21 1.04 6.51
N GLY A 70 -1.10 1.79 7.17
CA GLY A 70 -0.81 2.53 8.39
C GLY A 70 -0.29 1.71 9.59
N LEU A 71 -0.74 2.06 10.79
CA LEU A 71 -0.13 1.57 12.03
C LEU A 71 -0.20 0.04 12.20
N LEU A 72 0.94 -0.58 12.49
CA LEU A 72 1.03 -1.94 13.02
C LEU A 72 0.90 -1.89 14.55
N ALA A 73 -0.08 -2.59 15.11
CA ALA A 73 -0.36 -2.59 16.54
C ALA A 73 -0.36 -4.03 17.07
N ALA A 74 0.39 -4.29 18.14
CA ALA A 74 0.58 -5.63 18.66
C ALA A 74 -0.68 -6.20 19.34
N ASP A 75 -1.29 -5.42 20.25
CA ASP A 75 -2.55 -5.75 20.96
C ASP A 75 -3.16 -4.47 21.57
N GLY A 76 -2.99 -3.33 20.90
CA GLY A 76 -3.30 -2.01 21.44
C GLY A 76 -4.57 -1.40 20.86
N ASP A 77 -5.16 -0.49 21.62
CA ASP A 77 -6.09 0.52 21.10
C ASP A 77 -5.41 1.26 19.93
N ARG A 78 -5.95 1.07 18.72
CA ARG A 78 -5.41 1.68 17.50
C ARG A 78 -5.49 3.20 17.56
N GLU A 79 -6.48 3.76 18.24
CA GLU A 79 -6.63 5.20 18.41
C GLU A 79 -5.47 5.76 19.25
N GLU A 80 -5.19 5.13 20.39
CA GLU A 80 -4.04 5.47 21.23
C GLU A 80 -2.72 5.32 20.48
N GLY A 81 -2.57 4.24 19.70
CA GLY A 81 -1.41 4.02 18.84
C GLY A 81 -1.21 5.13 17.81
N TRP A 82 -2.28 5.57 17.16
CA TRP A 82 -2.24 6.69 16.23
C TRP A 82 -1.90 7.99 16.96
N ARG A 83 -2.55 8.27 18.09
CA ARG A 83 -2.27 9.47 18.91
C ARG A 83 -0.80 9.55 19.29
N ARG A 84 -0.19 8.44 19.73
CA ARG A 84 1.23 8.38 20.10
C ARG A 84 2.16 8.56 18.91
N THR A 85 1.92 7.85 17.80
CA THR A 85 2.79 7.94 16.63
C THR A 85 2.68 9.31 15.95
N LEU A 86 1.49 9.90 15.92
CA LEU A 86 1.28 11.27 15.43
C LEU A 86 1.96 12.31 16.33
N ALA A 87 1.96 12.14 17.65
CA ALA A 87 2.71 13.02 18.55
C ALA A 87 4.24 12.94 18.34
N ILE A 88 4.77 11.78 17.94
CA ILE A 88 6.18 11.63 17.55
C ILE A 88 6.42 12.31 16.20
N LEU A 89 5.52 12.14 15.22
CA LEU A 89 5.59 12.79 13.92
C LEU A 89 5.55 14.31 14.00
N ALA A 90 4.68 14.88 14.86
CA ALA A 90 4.56 16.32 15.03
C ALA A 90 5.86 16.99 15.53
N ARG A 91 6.78 16.22 16.12
CA ARG A 91 8.10 16.69 16.56
C ARG A 91 9.19 16.53 15.50
N LYS A 92 8.90 15.84 14.39
CA LYS A 92 9.83 15.69 13.26
C LYS A 92 9.83 16.99 12.46
N GLN A 93 11.02 17.52 12.19
CA GLN A 93 11.20 18.66 11.30
C GLN A 93 11.21 18.18 9.84
N VAL A 94 10.02 17.98 9.28
CA VAL A 94 9.80 17.60 7.88
C VAL A 94 8.82 18.57 7.23
N GLY A 95 8.94 18.79 5.92
CA GLY A 95 8.07 19.69 5.18
C GLY A 95 6.65 19.13 5.02
N THR A 96 6.53 17.84 4.70
CA THR A 96 5.22 17.18 4.50
C THR A 96 5.19 15.81 5.16
N THR A 97 4.04 15.43 5.73
CA THR A 97 3.77 14.04 6.15
C THR A 97 2.49 13.57 5.49
N VAL A 98 2.55 12.43 4.80
CA VAL A 98 1.39 11.80 4.13
C VAL A 98 1.21 10.41 4.72
N LEU A 99 0.03 10.12 5.27
CA LEU A 99 -0.30 8.83 5.86
C LEU A 99 -1.61 8.33 5.29
N SER A 100 -1.65 7.06 4.91
CA SER A 100 -2.88 6.38 4.52
C SER A 100 -3.31 5.46 5.66
N LEU A 101 -4.50 5.68 6.19
CA LEU A 101 -5.08 4.85 7.24
C LEU A 101 -5.56 3.50 6.65
N PRO A 102 -5.49 2.40 7.41
CA PRO A 102 -6.06 1.12 6.96
C PRO A 102 -7.55 1.24 6.64
N THR A 103 -8.04 0.43 5.71
CA THR A 103 -9.47 0.38 5.40
C THR A 103 -10.26 0.01 6.67
N ALA A 104 -11.42 0.64 6.85
CA ALA A 104 -12.30 0.43 8.00
C ALA A 104 -11.75 0.88 9.37
N THR A 105 -10.69 1.69 9.44
CA THR A 105 -10.53 2.56 10.61
C THR A 105 -11.69 3.54 10.63
N GLY A 106 -12.41 3.63 11.75
CA GLY A 106 -13.38 4.71 11.97
C GLY A 106 -12.72 6.09 11.79
N PRO A 107 -13.49 7.17 11.71
CA PRO A 107 -12.95 8.50 11.50
C PRO A 107 -11.95 8.82 12.62
N VAL A 108 -10.66 8.86 12.29
CA VAL A 108 -9.63 9.36 13.20
C VAL A 108 -9.68 10.88 13.06
N THR A 109 -10.03 11.58 14.14
CA THR A 109 -9.89 13.05 14.15
C THR A 109 -8.42 13.38 13.87
N PRO A 110 -8.11 14.08 12.77
CA PRO A 110 -6.73 14.42 12.48
C PRO A 110 -6.20 15.32 13.62
N PRO A 111 -4.97 15.10 14.09
CA PRO A 111 -4.33 16.01 15.04
C PRO A 111 -4.19 17.41 14.44
N ASP A 112 -3.96 18.40 15.30
CA ASP A 112 -3.65 19.76 14.87
C ASP A 112 -2.50 19.77 13.84
N GLY A 113 -2.72 20.46 12.72
CA GLY A 113 -1.77 20.55 11.62
C GLY A 113 -1.89 19.45 10.55
N PHE A 114 -2.76 18.45 10.74
CA PHE A 114 -3.07 17.44 9.72
C PHE A 114 -4.40 17.75 9.01
N GLN A 115 -4.47 17.41 7.73
CA GLN A 115 -5.71 17.40 6.95
C GLN A 115 -6.06 15.95 6.59
N SER A 116 -7.31 15.56 6.78
CA SER A 116 -7.82 14.26 6.35
C SER A 116 -8.36 14.34 4.93
N LEU A 117 -7.99 13.38 4.08
CA LEU A 117 -8.58 13.15 2.76
C LEU A 117 -9.37 11.85 2.82
N GLU A 118 -10.61 11.87 2.31
CA GLU A 118 -11.42 10.67 2.20
C GLU A 118 -11.06 9.93 0.90
N GLU A 119 -10.68 8.66 1.05
CA GLU A 119 -10.43 7.75 -0.07
C GLU A 119 -11.39 6.57 0.01
N SER A 120 -11.81 6.08 -1.15
CA SER A 120 -12.69 4.91 -1.24
C SER A 120 -12.04 3.83 -2.08
N THR A 121 -12.30 2.58 -1.71
CA THR A 121 -11.87 1.39 -2.45
C THR A 121 -12.99 0.35 -2.47
N HIS A 122 -12.90 -0.59 -3.39
CA HIS A 122 -13.85 -1.69 -3.50
C HIS A 122 -13.33 -2.92 -2.75
N LEU A 123 -14.12 -3.41 -1.79
CA LEU A 123 -13.85 -4.66 -1.08
C LEU A 123 -14.88 -5.71 -1.46
N ILE A 124 -14.42 -6.93 -1.72
CA ILE A 124 -15.27 -8.10 -1.95
C ILE A 124 -15.03 -9.08 -0.79
N ASP A 125 -16.06 -9.33 0.02
CA ASP A 125 -15.98 -10.31 1.10
C ASP A 125 -16.08 -11.74 0.53
N LEU A 126 -14.98 -12.48 0.61
CA LEU A 126 -14.89 -13.85 0.12
C LEU A 126 -15.26 -14.90 1.18
N ARG A 127 -15.42 -14.52 2.46
CA ARG A 127 -15.70 -15.47 3.56
C ARG A 127 -16.98 -16.30 3.34
N PRO A 128 -18.07 -15.76 2.77
CA PRO A 128 -19.27 -16.55 2.49
C PRO A 128 -19.11 -17.58 1.36
N GLY A 129 -17.99 -17.57 0.63
CA GLY A 129 -17.71 -18.50 -0.47
C GLY A 129 -18.09 -17.98 -1.86
N TRP A 130 -17.63 -18.70 -2.88
CA TRP A 130 -17.73 -18.31 -4.29
C TRP A 130 -19.17 -18.10 -4.76
N ASP A 131 -20.08 -19.01 -4.45
CA ASP A 131 -21.46 -18.92 -4.95
C ASP A 131 -22.17 -17.66 -4.45
N SER A 132 -21.94 -17.28 -3.19
CA SER A 132 -22.45 -16.03 -2.63
C SER A 132 -21.89 -14.82 -3.36
N VAL A 133 -20.57 -14.76 -3.57
CA VAL A 133 -19.89 -13.67 -4.29
C VAL A 133 -20.40 -13.58 -5.73
N TYR A 134 -20.43 -14.72 -6.44
CA TYR A 134 -20.89 -14.80 -7.82
C TYR A 134 -22.36 -14.40 -7.95
N SER A 135 -23.22 -14.72 -6.98
CA SER A 135 -24.62 -14.32 -7.00
C SER A 135 -24.78 -12.80 -7.05
N GLY A 136 -23.89 -12.05 -6.38
CA GLY A 136 -23.86 -10.58 -6.36
C GLY A 136 -23.37 -9.94 -7.65
N PHE A 137 -22.79 -10.70 -8.58
CA PHE A 137 -22.27 -10.13 -9.83
C PHE A 137 -23.41 -9.63 -10.73
N LYS A 138 -23.17 -8.48 -11.38
CA LYS A 138 -24.04 -7.97 -12.45
C LYS A 138 -24.20 -9.01 -13.56
N LYS A 139 -25.35 -9.02 -14.23
CA LYS A 139 -25.65 -9.95 -15.33
C LYS A 139 -24.56 -9.93 -16.42
N SER A 140 -24.09 -8.75 -16.81
CA SER A 140 -23.01 -8.58 -17.78
C SER A 140 -21.69 -9.23 -17.35
N CYS A 141 -21.32 -9.14 -16.07
CA CYS A 141 -20.13 -9.80 -15.53
C CYS A 141 -20.26 -11.32 -15.60
N LYS A 142 -21.43 -11.86 -15.24
CA LYS A 142 -21.72 -13.31 -15.34
C LYS A 142 -21.65 -13.79 -16.79
N GLU A 143 -22.16 -13.01 -17.74
CA GLU A 143 -22.07 -13.31 -19.17
C GLU A 143 -20.63 -13.28 -19.70
N ALA A 144 -19.82 -12.31 -19.26
CA ALA A 144 -18.40 -12.23 -19.61
C ALA A 144 -17.62 -13.47 -19.12
N ILE A 145 -17.84 -13.90 -17.88
CA ILE A 145 -17.23 -15.12 -17.32
C ILE A 145 -17.61 -16.35 -18.14
N ARG A 146 -18.90 -16.53 -18.47
CA ARG A 146 -19.35 -17.65 -19.31
C ARG A 146 -18.77 -17.59 -20.72
N ARG A 147 -18.62 -16.38 -21.28
CA ARG A 147 -18.00 -16.19 -22.60
C ARG A 147 -16.53 -16.59 -22.56
N ALA A 148 -15.77 -16.18 -21.55
CA ALA A 148 -14.38 -16.60 -21.38
C ALA A 148 -14.26 -18.12 -21.32
N GLY A 149 -15.12 -18.80 -20.54
CA GLY A 149 -15.16 -20.26 -20.50
C GLY A 149 -15.49 -20.90 -21.85
N ARG A 150 -16.47 -20.38 -22.60
CA ARG A 150 -16.79 -20.86 -23.95
C ARG A 150 -15.67 -20.66 -24.97
N LEU A 151 -14.82 -19.65 -24.76
CA LEU A 151 -13.66 -19.38 -25.60
C LEU A 151 -12.43 -20.21 -25.19
N GLY A 152 -12.54 -21.05 -24.16
CA GLY A 152 -11.42 -21.86 -23.69
C GLY A 152 -10.32 -21.05 -23.02
N VAL A 153 -10.66 -19.90 -22.41
CA VAL A 153 -9.68 -19.10 -21.66
C VAL A 153 -9.26 -19.86 -20.41
N GLU A 154 -7.96 -20.10 -20.28
CA GLU A 154 -7.35 -20.70 -19.10
C GLU A 154 -6.57 -19.65 -18.31
N VAL A 155 -6.54 -19.80 -16.98
CA VAL A 155 -5.75 -18.97 -16.08
C VAL A 155 -4.81 -19.87 -15.32
N GLN A 156 -3.52 -19.53 -15.36
CA GLN A 156 -2.48 -20.27 -14.66
C GLN A 156 -1.71 -19.27 -13.78
N ARG A 157 -1.23 -19.75 -12.63
CA ARG A 157 -0.34 -18.95 -11.79
C ARG A 157 1.03 -18.92 -12.46
N GLU A 158 1.52 -17.71 -12.71
CA GLU A 158 2.86 -17.50 -13.22
C GLU A 158 3.78 -17.10 -12.07
N GLU A 159 4.87 -17.84 -11.93
CA GLU A 159 5.91 -17.61 -10.91
C GLU A 159 7.29 -17.39 -11.55
N ASN A 160 7.40 -17.59 -12.87
CA ASN A 160 8.65 -17.43 -13.60
C ASN A 160 8.87 -15.95 -13.99
N PRO A 161 10.12 -15.50 -14.03
CA PRO A 161 10.47 -14.16 -14.50
C PRO A 161 9.96 -13.84 -15.90
N GLU A 162 9.81 -14.83 -16.78
CA GLU A 162 9.27 -14.64 -18.14
C GLU A 162 7.83 -14.10 -18.15
N GLY A 163 7.06 -14.41 -17.10
CA GLY A 163 5.73 -13.85 -16.86
C GLY A 163 5.72 -12.34 -16.70
N VAL A 164 6.79 -11.79 -16.14
CA VAL A 164 6.96 -10.34 -15.95
C VAL A 164 7.04 -9.64 -17.30
N GLU A 165 7.69 -10.24 -18.31
CA GLU A 165 7.75 -9.67 -19.67
C GLU A 165 6.39 -9.62 -20.36
N ALA A 166 5.62 -10.70 -20.24
CA ALA A 166 4.26 -10.74 -20.76
C ALA A 166 3.37 -9.70 -20.06
N HIS A 167 3.48 -9.59 -18.73
CA HIS A 167 2.76 -8.60 -17.95
C HIS A 167 3.16 -7.16 -18.31
N TRP A 168 4.46 -6.90 -18.44
CA TRP A 168 4.99 -5.59 -18.83
C TRP A 168 4.54 -5.19 -20.23
N SER A 169 4.49 -6.13 -21.18
CA SER A 169 4.00 -5.88 -22.54
C SER A 169 2.52 -5.48 -22.56
N LEU A 170 1.69 -6.11 -21.72
CA LEU A 170 0.28 -5.73 -21.55
C LEU A 170 0.13 -4.33 -20.96
N ILE A 171 0.92 -4.03 -19.93
CA ILE A 171 0.91 -2.74 -19.24
C ILE A 171 1.37 -1.62 -20.18
N THR A 172 2.50 -1.78 -20.87
CA THR A 172 3.07 -0.76 -21.76
C THR A 172 2.27 -0.56 -23.03
N GLY A 173 1.58 -1.59 -23.55
CA GLY A 173 0.62 -1.44 -24.65
C GLY A 173 -0.52 -0.46 -24.32
N GLU A 174 -0.77 -0.23 -23.02
CA GLU A 174 -1.77 0.73 -22.54
C GLU A 174 -1.14 2.06 -22.06
N PHE A 175 0.19 2.17 -21.93
CA PHE A 175 0.84 3.36 -21.35
C PHE A 175 0.57 4.66 -22.08
N GLU A 176 0.41 4.62 -23.40
CA GLU A 176 0.06 5.80 -24.20
C GLU A 176 -1.29 6.41 -23.77
N LYS A 177 -2.19 5.58 -23.23
CA LYS A 177 -3.52 5.99 -22.75
C LYS A 177 -3.49 6.50 -21.31
N TRP A 178 -2.71 5.87 -20.42
CA TRP A 178 -2.75 6.14 -18.97
C TRP A 178 -1.72 7.17 -18.48
N ARG A 179 -0.57 7.33 -19.18
CA ARG A 179 0.48 8.33 -18.91
C ARG A 179 0.80 8.54 -17.41
N PRO A 180 1.19 7.49 -16.66
CA PRO A 180 1.52 7.61 -15.24
C PRO A 180 2.73 8.54 -15.01
N ASN A 181 2.70 9.30 -13.92
CA ASN A 181 3.80 10.17 -13.48
C ASN A 181 4.14 9.92 -11.99
N PRO A 182 5.34 9.45 -11.64
CA PRO A 182 6.44 9.10 -12.56
C PRO A 182 6.09 7.90 -13.45
N PRO A 183 6.73 7.79 -14.63
CA PRO A 183 6.59 6.59 -15.45
C PRO A 183 7.06 5.38 -14.64
N ILE A 184 6.24 4.34 -14.60
CA ILE A 184 6.64 3.04 -14.05
C ILE A 184 7.76 2.51 -14.96
N THR A 185 8.81 1.94 -14.38
CA THR A 185 9.90 1.33 -15.14
C THR A 185 9.83 -0.18 -15.00
N ARG A 186 10.40 -0.91 -15.98
CA ARG A 186 10.41 -2.37 -15.97
C ARG A 186 11.11 -2.92 -14.73
N GLU A 187 12.17 -2.25 -14.27
CA GLU A 187 12.96 -2.68 -13.13
C GLU A 187 12.15 -2.67 -11.81
N PHE A 188 11.09 -1.86 -11.74
CA PHE A 188 10.24 -1.73 -10.56
C PHE A 188 9.22 -2.87 -10.38
N ILE A 189 8.90 -3.62 -11.45
CA ILE A 189 7.94 -4.73 -11.46
C ILE A 189 8.68 -6.06 -11.33
#